data_AF-A0A259E5C4-F1
#
_entry.id   AF-A0A259E5C4-F1
#
_cell.length_a   1.000
_cell.length_b   1.000
_cell.length_c   1.000
_cell.angle_alpha   90.00
_cell.angle_beta   90.00
_cell.angle_gamma   90.00
#
_symmetry.space_group_name_H-M   'P 1'
#
loop_
_entity.id
_entity.type
_entity.pdbx_description
1 polymer ?
#
loop_
_entity_poly.entity_id
_entity_poly.type
_entity_poly.pdbx_seq_one_letter_code
_entity_poly.pdbx_strand_id
1 'polypeptide(L)'
;MIIELETSARVLQVTEVRMYHAKAVAAWRGKMAAAQEKMGGVSTGIGFIGSPEWVVGGALVLGALESAVSNSNAKIGIKLLGEANAFLEEMHARSVFIPVSDIKNVDRPQPEMWQATQGSIDFMLLGSDFMRVRIVGGRVVNVRWSAVSSAALLE
;
A
#
# COMPACT_ATOMS: atom_id res chain seq x y z
N MET A 1 9.95 -6.57 21.37
CA MET A 1 8.60 -6.56 20.79
C MET A 1 8.64 -6.95 19.32
N ILE A 2 7.86 -7.96 18.95
CA ILE A 2 7.69 -8.46 17.59
C ILE A 2 6.20 -8.79 17.34
N ILE A 3 5.78 -8.81 16.08
CA ILE A 3 4.47 -9.37 15.71
C ILE A 3 4.72 -10.76 15.14
N GLU A 4 4.07 -11.76 15.70
CA GLU A 4 3.97 -13.07 15.08
C GLU A 4 2.78 -13.09 14.12
N LEU A 5 3.06 -13.27 12.82
CA LEU A 5 2.04 -13.41 11.79
C LEU A 5 1.98 -14.87 11.33
N GLU A 6 0.84 -15.50 11.54
CA GLU A 6 0.58 -16.82 10.98
C GLU A 6 -0.02 -16.68 9.59
N THR A 7 0.56 -17.37 8.63
CA THR A 7 0.04 -17.49 7.27
C THR A 7 -0.17 -18.96 6.94
N SER A 8 -0.92 -19.26 5.89
CA SER A 8 -1.16 -20.65 5.46
C SER A 8 0.10 -21.49 5.19
N ALA A 9 1.26 -20.85 5.01
CA ALA A 9 2.52 -21.53 4.68
C ALA A 9 3.56 -21.51 5.81
N ARG A 10 3.49 -20.53 6.74
CA ARG A 10 4.54 -20.29 7.73
C ARG A 10 4.12 -19.24 8.77
N VAL A 11 4.84 -19.27 9.89
CA VAL A 11 4.85 -18.22 10.91
C VAL A 11 5.98 -17.23 10.61
N LEU A 12 5.69 -15.93 10.69
CA LEU A 12 6.65 -14.85 10.48
C LEU A 12 6.78 -14.01 11.75
N GLN A 13 8.00 -13.92 12.29
CA GLN A 13 8.30 -13.04 13.42
C GLN A 13 8.77 -11.69 12.90
N VAL A 14 7.86 -10.72 12.84
CA VAL A 14 8.06 -9.38 12.30
C VAL A 14 8.68 -8.46 13.35
N THR A 15 9.81 -7.86 13.02
CA THR A 15 10.54 -6.90 13.87
C THR A 15 10.29 -5.45 13.46
N GLU A 16 10.10 -5.20 12.17
CA GLU A 16 9.87 -3.85 11.63
C GLU A 16 8.85 -3.89 10.49
N VAL A 17 8.10 -2.81 10.33
CA VAL A 17 7.12 -2.64 9.27
C VAL A 17 7.51 -1.48 8.38
N ARG A 18 7.43 -1.65 7.06
CA ARG A 18 7.65 -0.56 6.12
C ARG A 18 6.46 0.40 6.17
N MET A 19 6.72 1.64 6.57
CA MET A 19 5.71 2.69 6.66
C MET A 19 6.10 3.90 5.80
N TYR A 20 5.10 4.72 5.50
CA TYR A 20 5.21 5.88 4.61
C TYR A 20 4.80 7.13 5.35
N HIS A 21 5.42 8.26 5.03
CA HIS A 21 5.02 9.56 5.57
C HIS A 21 3.53 9.83 5.28
N ALA A 22 2.75 10.10 6.32
CA ALA A 22 1.29 10.22 6.23
C ALA A 22 0.85 11.31 5.23
N LYS A 23 1.56 12.45 5.19
CA LYS A 23 1.27 13.52 4.21
C LYS A 23 1.50 13.05 2.76
N ALA A 24 2.50 12.21 2.53
CA ALA A 24 2.77 11.66 1.20
C ALA A 24 1.68 10.66 0.79
N VAL A 25 1.25 9.78 1.71
CA VAL A 25 0.12 8.86 1.48
C VAL A 25 -1.16 9.64 1.14
N ALA A 26 -1.47 10.72 1.87
CA ALA A 26 -2.62 11.57 1.58
C ALA A 26 -2.52 12.23 0.19
N ALA A 27 -1.35 12.77 -0.17
CA ALA A 27 -1.12 13.37 -1.48
C ALA A 27 -1.29 12.35 -2.62
N TRP A 28 -0.75 11.13 -2.45
CA TRP A 28 -0.91 10.04 -3.41
C TRP A 28 -2.38 9.64 -3.58
N ARG A 29 -3.13 9.48 -2.47
CA ARG A 29 -4.58 9.21 -2.52
C ARG A 29 -5.35 10.30 -3.27
N GLY A 30 -4.97 11.57 -3.08
CA GLY A 30 -5.54 12.68 -3.83
C GLY A 30 -5.30 12.57 -5.35
N LYS A 31 -4.11 12.16 -5.78
CA LYS A 31 -3.81 11.91 -7.20
C LYS A 31 -4.62 10.76 -7.77
N MET A 32 -4.75 9.66 -7.02
CA MET A 32 -5.59 8.52 -7.41
C MET A 32 -7.05 8.93 -7.56
N ALA A 33 -7.59 9.70 -6.61
CA ALA A 33 -8.96 10.20 -6.67
C ALA A 33 -9.20 11.12 -7.88
N ALA A 34 -8.28 12.05 -8.16
CA ALA A 34 -8.35 12.93 -9.32
C ALA A 34 -8.32 12.14 -10.64
N ALA A 35 -7.50 11.09 -10.72
CA ALA A 35 -7.44 10.21 -11.87
C ALA A 35 -8.77 9.46 -12.10
N GLN A 36 -9.35 8.91 -11.02
CA GLN A 36 -10.64 8.21 -11.04
C GLN A 36 -11.78 9.11 -11.51
N GLU A 37 -11.83 10.35 -11.02
CA GLU A 37 -12.83 11.34 -11.44
C GLU A 37 -12.80 11.55 -12.96
N LYS A 38 -11.61 11.72 -13.54
CA LYS A 38 -11.43 11.95 -15.00
C LYS A 38 -11.72 10.71 -15.84
N MET A 39 -11.63 9.52 -15.28
CA MET A 39 -12.08 8.29 -15.94
C MET A 39 -13.61 8.11 -15.91
N GLY A 40 -14.36 9.14 -15.50
CA GLY A 40 -15.82 9.20 -15.60
C GLY A 40 -16.53 8.71 -14.34
N GLY A 41 -15.84 8.61 -13.20
CA GLY A 41 -16.41 8.05 -11.97
C GLY A 41 -16.93 6.63 -12.12
N VAL A 42 -16.64 5.99 -13.26
CA VAL A 42 -17.08 4.64 -13.58
C VAL A 42 -16.34 3.75 -12.61
N SER A 43 -17.05 3.32 -11.56
CA SER A 43 -16.93 1.96 -11.06
C SER A 43 -17.14 1.07 -12.27
N THR A 44 -16.08 0.84 -13.03
CA THR A 44 -16.08 -0.22 -14.01
C THR A 44 -16.49 -1.43 -13.19
N GLY A 45 -17.60 -2.10 -13.54
CA GLY A 45 -18.08 -3.31 -12.85
C GLY A 45 -17.05 -4.45 -12.79
N ILE A 46 -15.83 -4.19 -13.25
CA ILE A 46 -14.58 -4.83 -12.89
C ILE A 46 -13.93 -3.93 -11.84
N GLY A 47 -14.22 -4.21 -10.56
CA GLY A 47 -13.56 -3.53 -9.46
C GLY A 47 -12.05 -3.61 -9.65
N PHE A 48 -11.38 -2.47 -9.78
CA PHE A 48 -9.92 -2.37 -9.66
C PHE A 48 -9.50 -2.58 -8.18
N ILE A 49 -10.07 -3.61 -7.53
CA ILE A 49 -9.67 -4.16 -6.23
C ILE A 49 -8.41 -4.99 -6.49
N GLY A 50 -7.33 -4.29 -6.81
CA GLY A 50 -5.99 -4.76 -6.56
C GLY A 50 -5.33 -3.67 -5.76
N SER A 51 -4.61 -4.02 -4.70
CA SER A 51 -3.65 -3.10 -4.07
C SER A 51 -2.93 -2.28 -5.13
N PRO A 52 -2.60 -0.99 -4.90
CA PRO A 52 -1.82 -0.18 -5.84
C PRO A 52 -0.60 -0.89 -6.43
N GLU A 53 -0.01 -1.78 -5.64
CA GLU A 53 1.10 -2.67 -6.02
C GLU A 53 0.79 -3.63 -7.20
N TRP A 54 -0.48 -3.85 -7.54
CA TRP A 54 -0.91 -4.66 -8.70
C TRP A 54 -0.87 -3.86 -10.00
N VAL A 55 -1.08 -2.54 -9.95
CA VAL A 55 -0.94 -1.64 -11.11
C VAL A 55 0.53 -1.53 -11.54
N VAL A 56 1.46 -1.73 -10.60
CA VAL A 56 2.92 -1.78 -10.84
C VAL A 56 3.31 -2.98 -11.74
N GLY A 57 2.42 -3.96 -11.96
CA GLY A 57 2.64 -5.19 -12.74
C GLY A 57 2.38 -5.14 -14.26
N GLY A 58 2.11 -3.96 -14.84
CA GLY A 58 2.40 -3.67 -16.25
C GLY A 58 1.57 -4.30 -17.39
N ALA A 59 0.77 -5.34 -17.22
CA ALA A 59 0.16 -6.03 -18.39
C ALA A 59 -1.33 -5.73 -18.64
N LEU A 60 -2.14 -5.48 -17.61
CA LEU A 60 -3.61 -5.44 -17.77
C LEU A 60 -4.19 -4.06 -18.12
N VAL A 61 -3.39 -3.00 -18.01
CA VAL A 61 -3.85 -1.62 -18.29
C VAL A 61 -3.98 -1.36 -19.80
N LEU A 62 -3.20 -2.05 -20.65
CA LEU A 62 -3.17 -1.80 -22.09
C LEU A 62 -4.50 -2.12 -22.80
N GLY A 63 -5.19 -3.20 -22.42
CA GLY A 63 -6.46 -3.57 -23.05
C GLY A 63 -7.62 -2.60 -22.75
N ALA A 64 -7.64 -1.99 -21.56
CA ALA A 64 -8.61 -0.95 -21.21
C ALA A 64 -8.24 0.40 -21.84
N LEU A 65 -6.94 0.70 -21.93
CA LEU A 65 -6.38 1.88 -22.59
C LEU A 65 -6.85 2.01 -24.04
N GLU A 66 -6.78 0.93 -24.83
CA GLU A 66 -7.15 0.97 -26.25
C GLU A 66 -8.62 1.35 -26.48
N SER A 67 -9.54 0.93 -25.60
CA SER A 67 -10.96 1.32 -25.67
C SER A 67 -11.22 2.77 -25.21
N ALA A 68 -10.41 3.26 -24.27
CA ALA A 68 -10.51 4.60 -23.67
C ALA A 68 -9.99 5.72 -24.58
N VAL A 69 -9.26 5.40 -25.66
CA VAL A 69 -8.64 6.35 -26.61
C VAL A 69 -9.68 7.25 -27.31
N SER A 70 -10.97 6.92 -27.28
CA SER A 70 -12.05 7.74 -27.83
C SER A 70 -12.53 8.89 -26.91
N ASN A 71 -12.18 8.88 -25.61
CA ASN A 71 -12.63 9.89 -24.63
C ASN A 71 -11.43 10.72 -24.11
N SER A 72 -11.47 12.03 -24.31
CA SER A 72 -10.42 12.96 -23.87
C SER A 72 -10.22 12.97 -22.35
N ASN A 73 -11.30 12.83 -21.56
CA ASN A 73 -11.20 12.78 -20.10
C ASN A 73 -10.53 11.50 -19.61
N ALA A 74 -10.78 10.37 -20.29
CA ALA A 74 -10.12 9.12 -19.96
C ALA A 74 -8.61 9.20 -20.20
N LYS A 75 -8.15 9.85 -21.29
CA LYS A 75 -6.72 10.11 -21.53
C LYS A 75 -6.08 10.95 -20.42
N ILE A 76 -6.79 11.95 -19.91
CA ILE A 76 -6.32 12.76 -18.76
C ILE A 76 -6.23 11.88 -17.51
N GLY A 77 -7.25 11.05 -17.23
CA GLY A 77 -7.24 10.12 -16.10
C GLY A 77 -6.08 9.12 -16.15
N ILE A 78 -5.80 8.54 -17.32
CA ILE A 78 -4.64 7.67 -17.56
C ILE A 78 -3.32 8.39 -17.24
N LYS A 79 -3.17 9.63 -17.72
CA LYS A 79 -1.98 10.43 -17.43
C LYS A 79 -1.81 10.65 -15.92
N LEU A 80 -2.89 11.00 -15.24
CA LEU A 80 -2.90 11.19 -13.78
C LEU A 80 -2.58 9.90 -13.01
N LEU A 81 -3.02 8.72 -13.50
CA LEU A 81 -2.59 7.43 -12.94
C LEU A 81 -1.09 7.21 -13.11
N GLY A 82 -0.54 7.53 -14.28
CA GLY A 82 0.91 7.46 -14.50
C GLY A 82 1.70 8.35 -13.54
N GLU A 83 1.23 9.59 -13.31
CA GLU A 83 1.81 10.51 -12.33
C GLU A 83 1.67 10.00 -10.89
N ALA A 84 0.53 9.41 -10.53
CA ALA A 84 0.32 8.79 -9.23
C ALA A 84 1.24 7.59 -9.01
N ASN A 85 1.50 6.79 -10.06
CA ASN A 85 2.41 5.66 -10.00
C ASN A 85 3.87 6.11 -9.84
N ALA A 86 4.32 7.10 -10.62
CA ALA A 86 5.65 7.68 -10.44
C ALA A 86 5.85 8.21 -9.01
N PHE A 87 4.82 8.87 -8.45
CA PHE A 87 4.84 9.34 -7.08
C PHE A 87 4.87 8.20 -6.04
N LEU A 88 4.21 7.07 -6.32
CA LEU A 88 4.28 5.88 -5.46
C LEU A 88 5.69 5.28 -5.44
N GLU A 89 6.39 5.25 -6.56
CA GLU A 89 7.79 4.81 -6.62
C GLU A 89 8.71 5.73 -5.80
N GLU A 90 8.50 7.04 -5.85
CA GLU A 90 9.21 7.99 -4.99
C GLU A 90 8.90 7.75 -3.50
N MET A 91 7.63 7.49 -3.16
CA MET A 91 7.23 7.13 -1.79
C MET A 91 7.89 5.83 -1.34
N HIS A 92 8.03 4.85 -2.23
CA HIS A 92 8.77 3.63 -1.96
C HIS A 92 10.25 3.93 -1.67
N ALA A 93 10.90 4.79 -2.45
CA ALA A 93 12.30 5.15 -2.20
C ALA A 93 12.51 5.86 -0.84
N ARG A 94 11.49 6.59 -0.35
CA ARG A 94 11.55 7.38 0.89
C ARG A 94 10.89 6.71 2.10
N SER A 95 10.29 5.54 1.92
CA SER A 95 9.69 4.77 3.02
C SER A 95 10.75 4.36 4.03
N VAL A 96 10.33 4.11 5.26
CA VAL A 96 11.23 3.66 6.33
C VAL A 96 10.70 2.37 6.95
N PHE A 97 11.60 1.56 7.49
CA PHE A 97 11.22 0.45 8.36
C PHE A 97 11.13 1.01 9.78
N ILE A 98 9.95 0.90 10.38
CA ILE A 98 9.67 1.32 11.75
C ILE A 98 9.67 0.07 12.64
N PRO A 99 10.42 0.05 13.75
CA PRO A 99 10.35 -1.02 14.74
C PRO A 99 8.94 -1.22 15.25
N VAL A 100 8.52 -2.47 15.43
CA VAL A 100 7.20 -2.80 15.98
C VAL A 100 6.96 -2.11 17.32
N SER A 101 8.00 -1.94 18.15
CA SER A 101 7.96 -1.19 19.42
C SER A 101 7.46 0.25 19.30
N ASP A 102 7.64 0.86 18.14
CA ASP A 102 7.37 2.28 17.91
C ASP A 102 6.02 2.49 17.18
N ILE A 103 5.31 1.40 16.87
CA ILE A 103 4.03 1.41 16.17
C ILE A 103 2.88 1.37 17.19
N LYS A 104 2.01 2.37 17.12
CA LYS A 104 0.76 2.46 17.89
C LYS A 104 -0.33 1.58 17.27
N ASN A 105 -1.23 1.10 18.12
CA ASN A 105 -2.38 0.23 17.77
C ASN A 105 -1.98 -1.13 17.18
N VAL A 106 -0.72 -1.56 17.38
CA VAL A 106 -0.20 -2.82 16.85
C VAL A 106 -0.74 -4.06 17.59
N ASP A 107 -1.34 -3.84 18.77
CA ASP A 107 -2.16 -4.80 19.51
C ASP A 107 -3.44 -5.21 18.77
N ARG A 108 -3.85 -4.43 17.76
CA ARG A 108 -5.06 -4.68 16.96
C ARG A 108 -4.69 -5.27 15.60
N PRO A 109 -5.34 -6.37 15.15
CA PRO A 109 -5.04 -7.02 13.88
C PRO A 109 -5.67 -6.28 12.67
N GLN A 110 -5.63 -4.95 12.67
CA GLN A 110 -6.10 -4.08 11.59
C GLN A 110 -4.98 -3.10 11.22
N PRO A 111 -4.12 -3.46 10.24
CA PRO A 111 -2.96 -2.65 9.88
C PRO A 111 -3.30 -1.23 9.45
N GLU A 112 -4.51 -0.98 8.94
CA GLU A 112 -4.98 0.38 8.63
C GLU A 112 -5.01 1.33 9.84
N MET A 113 -5.09 0.79 11.06
CA MET A 113 -5.03 1.57 12.30
C MET A 113 -3.61 1.81 12.81
N TRP A 114 -2.61 1.16 12.22
CA TRP A 114 -1.22 1.24 12.66
C TRP A 114 -0.58 2.56 12.24
N GLN A 115 0.03 3.22 13.22
CA GLN A 115 0.63 4.54 13.04
C GLN A 115 1.91 4.64 13.86
N ALA A 116 2.89 5.38 13.36
CA ALA A 116 4.10 5.69 14.10
C ALA A 116 4.42 7.17 13.96
N THR A 117 5.09 7.74 14.96
CA THR A 117 5.57 9.12 14.91
C THR A 117 7.05 9.10 15.26
N GLN A 118 7.91 9.61 14.36
CA GLN A 118 9.33 9.84 14.66
C GLN A 118 9.64 11.33 14.52
N GLY A 119 10.04 11.96 15.62
CA GLY A 119 10.16 13.41 15.69
C GLY A 119 8.81 14.10 15.43
N SER A 120 8.75 14.96 14.41
CA SER A 120 7.53 15.66 13.97
C SER A 120 6.87 15.03 12.73
N ILE A 121 7.26 13.79 12.38
CA ILE A 121 6.86 13.12 11.15
C ILE A 121 5.99 11.92 11.50
N ASP A 122 4.76 11.91 10.98
CA ASP A 122 3.82 10.80 11.14
C ASP A 122 3.95 9.82 9.98
N PHE A 123 3.88 8.54 10.31
CA PHE A 123 4.00 7.41 9.39
C PHE A 123 2.78 6.52 9.49
N MET A 124 2.34 6.02 8.33
CA MET A 124 1.21 5.11 8.20
C MET A 124 1.46 4.07 7.11
N LEU A 125 0.64 3.03 7.07
CA LEU A 125 0.62 2.11 5.94
C LEU A 125 -0.08 2.72 4.73
N LEU A 126 0.23 2.20 3.54
CA LEU A 126 -0.41 2.63 2.30
C LEU A 126 -1.92 2.35 2.30
N GLY A 127 -2.35 1.29 3.02
CA GLY A 127 -3.71 0.76 3.01
C GLY A 127 -3.93 -0.28 1.89
N SER A 128 -2.86 -0.92 1.42
CA SER A 128 -2.89 -2.06 0.50
C SER A 128 -3.06 -3.38 1.24
N ASP A 129 -3.55 -4.41 0.53
CA ASP A 129 -3.55 -5.80 1.01
C ASP A 129 -2.13 -6.35 1.20
N PHE A 130 -1.11 -5.69 0.66
CA PHE A 130 0.28 -6.08 0.82
C PHE A 130 1.03 -5.12 1.74
N MET A 131 1.92 -5.69 2.55
CA MET A 131 2.77 -4.98 3.49
C MET A 131 4.19 -5.53 3.42
N ARG A 132 5.19 -4.65 3.34
CA ARG A 132 6.59 -5.03 3.50
C ARG A 132 6.97 -5.04 4.97
N VAL A 133 7.55 -6.13 5.42
CA VAL A 133 8.00 -6.29 6.80
C VAL A 133 9.43 -6.81 6.82
N ARG A 134 10.18 -6.45 7.86
CA ARG A 134 11.43 -7.10 8.21
C ARG A 134 11.16 -8.11 9.30
N ILE A 135 11.67 -9.32 9.12
CA ILE A 135 11.54 -10.40 10.09
C ILE A 135 12.82 -10.60 10.91
N VAL A 136 12.74 -11.37 11.98
CA VAL A 136 13.90 -11.86 12.74
C VAL A 136 14.93 -12.46 11.77
N GLY A 137 16.20 -12.10 11.96
CA GLY A 137 17.28 -12.40 11.02
C GLY A 137 17.47 -11.38 9.89
N GLY A 138 16.69 -10.29 9.87
CA GLY A 138 16.92 -9.12 9.02
C GLY A 138 16.37 -9.24 7.59
N ARG A 139 15.79 -10.38 7.21
CA ARG A 139 15.20 -10.57 5.87
C ARG A 139 13.96 -9.71 5.70
N VAL A 140 13.82 -9.09 4.54
CA VAL A 140 12.61 -8.35 4.14
C VAL A 140 11.69 -9.26 3.33
N VAL A 141 10.40 -9.26 3.66
CA VAL A 141 9.37 -10.05 2.97
C VAL A 141 8.13 -9.21 2.67
N ASN A 142 7.44 -9.53 1.59
CA ASN A 142 6.08 -9.03 1.33
C ASN A 142 5.08 -9.99 1.98
N VAL A 143 4.20 -9.45 2.80
CA VAL A 143 3.09 -10.18 3.42
C VAL A 143 1.80 -9.69 2.79
N ARG A 144 0.96 -10.62 2.36
CA ARG A 144 -0.42 -10.34 1.95
C ARG A 144 -1.31 -10.48 3.18
N TRP A 145 -1.87 -9.38 3.67
CA TRP A 145 -2.62 -9.34 4.92
C TRP A 145 -3.87 -10.22 4.88
N SER A 146 -4.60 -10.27 3.75
CA SER A 146 -5.73 -11.19 3.58
C SER A 146 -5.38 -12.69 3.65
N ALA A 147 -4.09 -13.04 3.60
CA ALA A 147 -3.60 -14.40 3.78
C ALA A 147 -3.07 -14.68 5.20
N VAL A 148 -3.14 -13.70 6.11
CA VAL A 148 -2.78 -13.84 7.51
C VAL A 148 -3.97 -14.44 8.26
N SER A 149 -3.77 -15.61 8.85
CA SER A 149 -4.80 -16.29 9.65
C SER A 149 -4.85 -15.77 11.09
N SER A 150 -3.71 -15.34 11.64
CA SER A 150 -3.63 -14.77 12.97
C SER A 150 -2.45 -13.80 13.08
N ALA A 151 -2.59 -12.79 13.94
CA ALA A 151 -1.54 -11.84 14.29
C ALA A 151 -1.50 -11.68 15.81
N ALA A 152 -0.34 -11.91 16.42
CA ALA A 152 -0.14 -11.80 17.85
C ALA A 152 1.06 -10.90 18.15
N LEU A 153 0.91 -10.01 19.13
CA LEU A 153 2.01 -9.19 19.62
C LEU A 153 2.76 -9.95 20.71
N LEU A 154 4.08 -10.08 20.57
CA LEU A 154 4.96 -10.70 21.55
C LEU A 154 5.94 -9.66 22.09
N GLU A 155 6.14 -9.63 23.41
CA GLU A 155 7.06 -8.71 24.09
C GLU A 155 8.53 -9.03 23.82
#